data_AF-A0A9P0GNK0-F1
#
_entry.id   AF-A0A9P0GNK0-F1
#
_cell.length_a   1.000
_cell.length_b   1.000
_cell.length_c   1.000
_cell.angle_alpha   90.00
_cell.angle_beta   90.00
_cell.angle_gamma   90.00
#
_symmetry.space_group_name_H-M   'P 1'
#
loop_
_entity.id
_entity.type
_entity.pdbx_description
1 polymer ?
#
loop_
_entity_poly.entity_id
_entity_poly.type
_entity_poly.pdbx_seq_one_letter_code
_entity_poly.pdbx_strand_id
1 'polypeptide(L)'
;MLVVMLKDKYCGITRICVILFLGIILDSLSKVGGDVENHIMVNCDTLRMGQYLCPDPAYVDDLIDPKTQQLHGCTRENKAKVRCIAVEGLICNNTSNSTFFREMPCQWTNGYSFETALLLSIFLGMFGIDRFYLGYPAIGLAKFCTLGFMFIGQLIDIILIATQTVTPADGSAYVIPYYGPRIEVIRSDNNTYRLRQDDW
;
A
#
# COMPACT_ATOMS: atom_id res chain seq x y z
N MET A 1 36.95 -63.58 -39.64
CA MET A 1 37.32 -62.20 -40.03
C MET A 1 36.05 -61.39 -40.33
N LEU A 2 35.15 -61.20 -39.35
CA LEU A 2 33.95 -60.35 -39.52
C LEU A 2 33.51 -59.67 -38.21
N VAL A 3 34.04 -60.08 -37.05
CA VAL A 3 33.68 -59.51 -35.73
C VAL A 3 34.62 -58.38 -35.27
N VAL A 4 35.79 -58.20 -35.91
CA VAL A 4 36.73 -57.11 -35.57
C VAL A 4 36.43 -55.82 -36.36
N MET A 5 35.65 -55.88 -37.45
CA MET A 5 35.41 -54.73 -38.34
C MET A 5 34.18 -53.87 -37.99
N LEU A 6 33.35 -54.27 -37.02
CA LEU A 6 32.15 -53.51 -36.62
C LEU A 6 32.36 -52.62 -35.39
N LYS A 7 33.42 -52.85 -34.60
CA LYS A 7 33.68 -52.08 -33.37
C LYS A 7 34.24 -50.67 -33.65
N ASP A 8 34.94 -50.49 -34.78
CA ASP A 8 35.52 -49.20 -35.16
C ASP A 8 34.54 -48.27 -35.87
N LYS A 9 33.50 -48.79 -36.55
CA LYS A 9 32.52 -47.95 -37.26
C LYS A 9 31.41 -47.39 -36.37
N TYR A 10 31.00 -48.10 -35.31
CA TYR A 10 29.94 -47.66 -34.39
C TYR A 10 30.42 -46.71 -33.27
N CYS A 11 31.73 -46.51 -33.09
CA CYS A 11 32.33 -45.56 -32.14
C CYS A 11 32.45 -44.13 -32.73
N GLY A 12 32.67 -44.02 -34.04
CA GLY A 12 32.75 -42.73 -34.74
C GLY A 12 31.39 -42.05 -34.93
N ILE A 13 30.36 -42.81 -35.31
CA ILE A 13 29.03 -42.27 -35.63
C ILE A 13 28.28 -41.78 -34.38
N THR A 14 28.42 -42.47 -33.24
CA THR A 14 27.86 -42.03 -31.94
C THR A 14 28.55 -40.77 -31.41
N ARG A 15 29.88 -40.67 -31.53
CA ARG A 15 30.61 -39.43 -31.18
C ARG A 15 30.23 -38.25 -32.06
N ILE A 16 30.11 -38.45 -33.37
CA ILE A 16 29.74 -37.39 -34.32
C ILE A 16 28.30 -36.91 -34.07
N CYS A 17 27.36 -37.81 -33.80
CA CYS A 17 25.97 -37.47 -33.50
C CYS A 17 25.83 -36.71 -32.17
N VAL A 18 26.57 -37.11 -31.12
CA VAL A 18 26.57 -36.40 -29.83
C VAL A 18 27.20 -35.01 -29.94
N ILE A 19 28.27 -34.84 -30.73
CA ILE A 19 28.89 -33.53 -30.98
C ILE A 19 27.96 -32.63 -31.80
N LEU A 20 27.25 -33.17 -32.78
CA LEU A 20 26.24 -32.43 -33.56
C LEU A 20 25.04 -32.03 -32.69
N PHE A 21 24.52 -32.91 -31.85
CA PHE A 21 23.43 -32.59 -30.92
C PHE A 21 23.86 -31.59 -29.83
N LEU A 22 25.05 -31.73 -29.24
CA LEU A 22 25.59 -30.74 -28.31
C LEU A 22 25.83 -29.40 -28.99
N GLY A 23 26.34 -29.39 -30.23
CA GLY A 23 26.56 -28.18 -31.02
C GLY A 23 25.25 -27.45 -31.32
N ILE A 24 24.21 -28.17 -31.74
CA ILE A 24 22.87 -27.59 -32.00
C ILE A 24 22.25 -27.06 -30.71
N ILE A 25 22.43 -27.74 -29.56
CA ILE A 25 21.94 -27.26 -28.26
C ILE A 25 22.73 -26.03 -27.77
N LEU A 26 24.06 -25.98 -27.97
CA LEU A 26 24.87 -24.79 -27.65
C LEU A 26 24.52 -23.57 -28.52
N ASP A 27 24.28 -23.79 -29.83
CA ASP A 27 23.87 -22.73 -30.76
C ASP A 27 22.46 -22.21 -30.48
N SER A 28 21.60 -23.03 -29.87
CA SER A 28 20.25 -22.64 -29.46
C SER A 28 20.25 -21.87 -28.13
N LEU A 29 21.11 -22.25 -27.18
CA LEU A 29 21.27 -21.56 -25.89
C LEU A 29 21.92 -20.17 -26.02
N SER A 30 22.82 -19.98 -27.00
CA SER A 30 23.45 -18.68 -27.27
C SER A 30 22.54 -17.68 -28.01
N LYS A 31 21.41 -18.14 -28.56
CA LYS A 31 20.41 -17.29 -29.26
C LYS A 31 19.26 -16.78 -28.39
N VAL A 32 19.20 -17.14 -27.11
CA VAL A 32 18.43 -16.38 -26.12
C VAL A 32 19.25 -15.13 -25.76
N GLY A 33 19.52 -14.31 -26.77
CA GLY A 33 20.05 -12.97 -26.61
C GLY A 33 18.95 -12.13 -25.99
N GLY A 34 19.27 -11.53 -24.84
CA GLY A 34 18.37 -10.70 -24.07
C GLY A 34 17.67 -9.64 -24.94
N ASP A 35 16.42 -9.40 -24.60
CA ASP A 35 15.67 -8.23 -25.09
C ASP A 35 16.54 -7.00 -24.85
N VAL A 36 16.92 -6.31 -25.93
CA VAL A 36 17.58 -5.01 -25.82
C VAL A 36 16.49 -4.05 -25.35
N GLU A 37 16.42 -3.86 -24.04
CA GLU A 37 15.45 -2.98 -23.41
C GLU A 37 15.70 -1.54 -23.87
N ASN A 38 14.94 -1.11 -24.87
CA ASN A 38 14.99 0.27 -25.35
C ASN A 38 14.32 1.16 -24.32
N HIS A 39 15.10 1.66 -23.38
CA HIS A 39 14.59 2.58 -22.37
C HIS A 39 14.20 3.93 -22.99
N ILE A 40 12.99 4.38 -22.72
CA ILE A 40 12.47 5.66 -23.16
C ILE A 40 12.62 6.67 -22.02
N MET A 41 13.26 7.80 -22.30
CA MET A 41 13.33 8.91 -21.35
C MET A 41 12.02 9.68 -21.33
N VAL A 42 11.40 9.76 -20.16
CA VAL A 42 10.10 10.43 -19.94
C VAL A 42 10.15 11.34 -18.71
N ASN A 43 9.22 12.30 -18.64
CA ASN A 43 9.02 13.08 -17.43
C ASN A 43 8.15 12.26 -16.46
N CYS A 44 8.71 11.88 -15.31
CA CYS A 44 8.02 11.02 -14.35
C CYS A 44 6.89 11.72 -13.58
N ASP A 45 6.89 13.05 -13.54
CA ASP A 45 5.82 13.80 -12.87
C ASP A 45 4.48 13.67 -13.62
N THR A 46 4.52 13.46 -14.95
CA THR A 46 3.32 13.38 -15.81
C THR A 46 2.82 11.97 -16.06
N LEU A 47 3.40 10.95 -15.41
CA LEU A 47 2.97 9.56 -15.55
C LEU A 47 1.53 9.37 -15.05
N ARG A 48 0.75 8.60 -15.82
CA ARG A 48 -0.64 8.23 -15.50
C ARG A 48 -0.69 7.04 -14.55
N MET A 49 -1.82 6.88 -13.84
CA MET A 49 -2.05 5.70 -13.01
C MET A 49 -1.90 4.43 -13.86
N GLY A 50 -1.13 3.45 -13.36
CA GLY A 50 -0.79 2.21 -14.07
C GLY A 50 0.56 2.21 -14.79
N GLN A 51 1.21 3.37 -14.98
CA GLN A 51 2.59 3.45 -15.54
C GLN A 51 3.68 3.49 -14.46
N TYR A 52 3.28 3.51 -13.19
CA TYR A 52 4.16 3.55 -12.04
C TYR A 52 3.50 2.82 -10.87
N LEU A 53 4.32 2.38 -9.91
CA LEU A 53 3.90 1.77 -8.66
C LEU A 53 4.40 2.63 -7.47
N CYS A 54 3.48 2.97 -6.56
CA CYS A 54 3.77 3.64 -5.29
C CYS A 54 2.98 2.96 -4.17
N PRO A 55 3.55 2.78 -2.96
CA PRO A 55 4.97 2.96 -2.62
C PRO A 55 5.87 1.89 -3.28
N ASP A 56 7.18 2.18 -3.36
CA ASP A 56 8.21 1.23 -3.80
C ASP A 56 8.22 -0.04 -2.91
N PRO A 57 7.97 -1.26 -3.47
CA PRO A 57 7.89 -2.50 -2.71
C PRO A 57 9.16 -2.84 -1.93
N ALA A 58 10.33 -2.37 -2.39
CA ALA A 58 11.61 -2.66 -1.73
C ALA A 58 11.81 -1.90 -0.41
N TYR A 59 11.00 -0.87 -0.14
CA TYR A 59 11.18 0.02 1.01
C TYR A 59 9.88 0.24 1.81
N VAL A 60 8.82 -0.55 1.57
CA VAL A 60 7.50 -0.39 2.21
C VAL A 60 7.58 -0.48 3.73
N ASP A 61 8.37 -1.41 4.25
CA ASP A 61 8.49 -1.65 5.70
C ASP A 61 9.02 -0.42 6.46
N ASP A 62 9.92 0.34 5.84
CA ASP A 62 10.52 1.56 6.41
C ASP A 62 9.64 2.81 6.20
N LEU A 63 8.61 2.73 5.35
CA LEU A 63 7.67 3.84 5.11
C LEU A 63 6.56 3.91 6.15
N ILE A 64 6.27 2.85 6.87
CA ILE A 64 5.13 2.77 7.79
C ILE A 64 5.62 3.05 9.21
N ASP A 65 5.10 4.11 9.83
CA ASP A 65 5.40 4.43 11.21
C ASP A 65 4.74 3.40 12.16
N PRO A 66 5.51 2.69 13.00
CA PRO A 66 4.97 1.66 13.89
C PRO A 66 3.99 2.21 14.94
N LYS A 67 4.01 3.51 15.25
CA LYS A 67 3.09 4.11 16.23
C LYS A 67 1.75 4.48 15.62
N THR A 68 1.79 5.13 14.47
CA THR A 68 0.58 5.67 13.84
C THR A 68 -0.03 4.70 12.83
N GLN A 69 0.74 3.71 12.37
CA GLN A 69 0.35 2.80 11.28
C GLN A 69 -0.03 3.60 10.02
N GLN A 70 0.65 4.73 9.82
CA GLN A 70 0.53 5.63 8.68
C GLN A 70 1.90 5.83 8.03
N LEU A 71 1.93 6.50 6.89
CA LEU A 71 3.18 6.84 6.22
C LEU A 71 4.01 7.80 7.05
N HIS A 72 5.32 7.54 7.11
CA HIS A 72 6.28 8.37 7.78
C HIS A 72 6.30 9.78 7.18
N GLY A 73 6.20 10.80 8.01
CA GLY A 73 6.19 12.19 7.56
C GLY A 73 4.86 12.65 6.93
N CYS A 74 3.74 12.04 7.30
CA CYS A 74 2.42 12.58 6.98
C CYS A 74 2.28 14.02 7.52
N THR A 75 1.92 14.94 6.64
CA THR A 75 1.72 16.37 6.96
C THR A 75 0.27 16.64 7.36
N ARG A 76 -0.01 17.80 7.99
CA ARG A 76 -1.39 18.21 8.34
C ARG A 76 -2.32 18.36 7.13
N GLU A 77 -1.78 18.40 5.92
CA GLU A 77 -2.51 18.41 4.66
C GLU A 77 -2.94 17.00 4.21
N ASN A 78 -2.77 15.98 5.06
CA ASN A 78 -3.14 14.60 4.76
C ASN A 78 -2.37 14.05 3.53
N LYS A 79 -1.11 14.48 3.41
CA LYS A 79 -0.19 14.10 2.33
C LYS A 79 1.15 13.65 2.88
N ALA A 80 1.68 12.58 2.32
CA ALA A 80 3.02 12.08 2.61
C ALA A 80 3.81 11.91 1.30
N LYS A 81 5.09 12.27 1.33
CA LYS A 81 5.99 12.12 0.19
C LYS A 81 6.58 10.72 0.22
N VAL A 82 6.29 9.93 -0.80
CA VAL A 82 6.76 8.54 -0.92
C VAL A 82 7.60 8.34 -2.17
N ARG A 83 8.46 7.32 -2.11
CA ARG A 83 9.22 6.85 -3.27
C ARG A 83 8.33 5.94 -4.12
N CYS A 84 8.43 6.13 -5.43
CA CYS A 84 7.70 5.39 -6.45
C CYS A 84 8.67 4.84 -7.50
N ILE A 85 8.27 3.77 -8.17
CA ILE A 85 8.99 3.16 -9.28
C ILE A 85 8.15 3.28 -10.56
N ALA A 86 8.78 3.61 -11.68
CA ALA A 86 8.17 3.52 -13.00
C ALA A 86 8.15 2.07 -13.49
N VAL A 87 7.26 1.76 -14.43
CA VAL A 87 7.27 0.47 -15.14
C VAL A 87 8.59 0.28 -15.89
N GLU A 88 8.99 -0.97 -16.10
CA GLU A 88 10.15 -1.37 -16.89
C GLU A 88 10.14 -0.69 -18.27
N GLY A 89 11.32 -0.33 -18.78
CA GLY A 89 11.46 0.43 -20.02
C GLY A 89 11.29 1.96 -19.91
N LEU A 90 10.88 2.52 -18.77
CA LEU A 90 10.79 3.98 -18.57
C LEU A 90 11.88 4.53 -17.64
N ILE A 91 12.60 5.55 -18.10
CA ILE A 91 13.61 6.26 -17.30
C ILE A 91 13.18 7.71 -17.09
N CYS A 92 13.22 8.18 -15.84
CA CYS A 92 12.90 9.54 -15.50
C CYS A 92 14.01 10.50 -15.93
N ASN A 93 13.67 11.55 -16.68
CA ASN A 93 14.64 12.58 -17.12
C ASN A 93 15.34 13.27 -15.92
N ASN A 94 14.61 13.54 -14.84
CA ASN A 94 15.12 14.30 -13.69
C ASN A 94 16.13 13.51 -12.83
N THR A 95 16.00 12.19 -12.79
CA THR A 95 16.74 11.31 -11.88
C THR A 95 17.65 10.33 -12.63
N SER A 96 17.52 10.23 -13.96
CA SER A 96 18.18 9.24 -14.83
C SER A 96 17.99 7.77 -14.40
N ASN A 97 17.07 7.52 -13.46
CA ASN A 97 16.68 6.22 -12.94
C ASN A 97 15.16 6.04 -13.13
N SER A 98 14.65 4.85 -12.85
CA SER A 98 13.20 4.55 -12.83
C SER A 98 12.49 5.00 -11.54
N THR A 99 13.20 5.64 -10.60
CA THR A 99 12.65 6.06 -9.30
C THR A 99 12.33 7.55 -9.25
N PHE A 100 11.24 7.90 -8.59
CA PHE A 100 10.82 9.29 -8.35
C PHE A 100 10.02 9.43 -7.05
N PHE A 101 9.71 10.65 -6.64
CA PHE A 101 8.90 10.92 -5.45
C PHE A 101 7.53 11.47 -5.84
N ARG A 102 6.48 11.00 -5.17
CA ARG A 102 5.11 11.52 -5.33
C ARG A 102 4.44 11.70 -3.98
N GLU A 103 3.50 12.64 -3.92
CA GLU A 103 2.62 12.81 -2.77
C GLU A 103 1.51 11.77 -2.84
N MET A 104 1.33 11.00 -1.77
CA MET A 104 0.20 10.09 -1.62
C MET A 104 -0.68 10.52 -0.43
N PRO A 105 -1.99 10.27 -0.49
CA PRO A 105 -2.89 10.61 0.59
C PRO A 105 -2.56 9.78 1.84
N CYS A 106 -2.55 10.44 2.99
CA CYS A 106 -2.37 9.85 4.32
C CYS A 106 -3.30 10.54 5.32
N GLN A 107 -3.46 10.00 6.52
CA GLN A 107 -4.27 10.66 7.55
C GLN A 107 -3.35 11.15 8.68
N TRP A 108 -3.31 12.47 8.89
CA TRP A 108 -2.50 13.04 9.95
C TRP A 108 -3.12 12.80 11.31
N THR A 109 -2.33 12.28 12.26
CA THR A 109 -2.79 11.92 13.60
C THR A 109 -2.01 12.68 14.67
N ASN A 110 -2.69 13.11 15.74
CA ASN A 110 -2.08 13.75 16.92
C ASN A 110 -1.99 12.79 18.13
N GLY A 111 -2.00 11.48 17.89
CA GLY A 111 -1.87 10.46 18.94
C GLY A 111 -3.15 10.05 19.66
N TYR A 112 -4.33 10.54 19.24
CA TYR A 112 -5.61 10.07 19.76
C TYR A 112 -5.91 8.66 19.21
N SER A 113 -6.00 7.67 20.10
CA SER A 113 -6.29 6.28 19.76
C SER A 113 -7.79 6.02 19.69
N PHE A 114 -8.23 5.39 18.59
CA PHE A 114 -9.64 5.04 18.40
C PHE A 114 -10.15 4.08 19.48
N GLU A 115 -9.37 3.03 19.78
CA GLU A 115 -9.75 2.01 20.74
C GLU A 115 -9.93 2.58 22.15
N THR A 116 -9.04 3.48 22.57
CA THR A 116 -9.13 4.14 23.87
C THR A 116 -10.35 5.05 23.93
N ALA A 117 -10.62 5.83 22.88
CA ALA A 117 -11.82 6.69 22.83
C ALA A 117 -13.11 5.86 22.93
N LEU A 118 -13.19 4.74 22.21
CA LEU A 118 -14.35 3.84 22.23
C LEU A 118 -14.51 3.16 23.60
N LEU A 119 -13.42 2.68 24.19
CA LEU A 119 -13.43 2.05 25.51
C LEU A 119 -13.84 3.05 26.60
N LEU A 120 -13.33 4.28 26.55
CA LEU A 120 -13.73 5.36 27.46
C LEU A 120 -15.21 5.71 27.30
N SER A 121 -15.76 5.65 26.09
CA SER A 121 -17.20 5.90 25.86
C SER A 121 -18.07 4.77 26.44
N ILE A 122 -17.65 3.51 26.30
CA ILE A 122 -18.37 2.36 26.84
C ILE A 122 -18.36 2.34 28.37
N PHE A 123 -17.20 2.57 29.02
CA PHE A 123 -17.09 2.43 30.47
C PHE A 123 -17.34 3.74 31.23
N LEU A 124 -16.93 4.89 30.68
CA LEU A 124 -16.97 6.19 31.34
C LEU A 124 -17.77 7.25 30.55
N GLY A 125 -18.58 6.84 29.58
CA GLY A 125 -19.42 7.74 28.77
C GLY A 125 -20.47 8.49 29.59
N MET A 126 -20.98 7.91 30.68
CA MET A 126 -21.91 8.60 31.60
C MET A 126 -21.30 9.84 32.25
N PHE A 127 -19.98 9.86 32.45
CA PHE A 127 -19.25 11.01 32.96
C PHE A 127 -18.75 11.95 31.84
N GLY A 128 -18.90 11.57 30.58
CA GLY A 128 -18.43 12.34 29.41
C GLY A 128 -16.91 12.36 29.23
N ILE A 129 -16.18 11.39 29.82
CA ILE A 129 -14.70 11.32 29.76
C ILE A 129 -14.19 11.10 28.33
N ASP A 130 -14.96 10.39 27.52
CA ASP A 130 -14.72 10.24 26.08
C ASP A 130 -14.66 11.59 25.34
N ARG A 131 -15.53 12.54 25.67
CA ARG A 131 -15.50 13.90 25.08
C ARG A 131 -14.37 14.75 25.61
N PHE A 132 -14.01 14.59 26.88
CA PHE A 132 -12.81 15.24 27.41
C PHE A 132 -11.54 14.74 26.73
N TYR A 133 -11.44 13.43 26.48
CA TYR A 133 -10.30 12.83 25.76
C TYR A 133 -10.14 13.38 24.34
N LEU A 134 -11.25 13.61 23.63
CA LEU A 134 -11.25 14.14 22.26
C LEU A 134 -11.06 15.66 22.17
N GLY A 135 -10.95 16.38 23.30
CA GLY A 135 -10.80 17.83 23.33
C GLY A 135 -12.11 18.62 23.27
N TYR A 136 -13.25 18.02 23.64
CA TYR A 136 -14.56 18.68 23.74
C TYR A 136 -14.99 18.91 25.20
N PRO A 137 -14.38 19.86 25.93
CA PRO A 137 -14.61 20.02 27.37
C PRO A 137 -16.01 20.49 27.73
N ALA A 138 -16.62 21.35 26.90
CA ALA A 138 -17.97 21.86 27.17
C ALA A 138 -19.03 20.75 27.11
N ILE A 139 -18.94 19.86 26.11
CA ILE A 139 -19.87 18.73 25.95
C ILE A 139 -19.61 17.68 27.02
N GLY A 140 -18.35 17.41 27.37
CA GLY A 140 -18.00 16.54 28.49
C GLY A 140 -18.62 17.02 29.81
N LEU A 141 -18.50 18.32 30.12
CA LEU A 141 -19.04 18.90 31.35
C LEU A 141 -20.58 18.88 31.35
N ALA A 142 -21.22 19.13 30.21
CA ALA A 142 -22.67 19.06 30.09
C ALA A 142 -23.19 17.65 30.44
N LYS A 143 -22.48 16.58 30.04
CA LYS A 143 -22.83 15.20 30.39
C LYS A 143 -22.58 14.90 31.86
N PHE A 144 -21.47 15.37 32.39
CA PHE A 144 -21.14 15.22 33.81
C PHE A 144 -22.23 15.83 34.71
N CYS A 145 -22.68 17.06 34.40
CA CYS A 145 -23.73 17.75 35.16
C CYS A 145 -25.11 17.08 35.00
N THR A 146 -25.39 16.44 33.87
CA THR A 146 -26.65 15.75 33.59
C THR A 146 -26.63 14.26 33.97
N LEU A 147 -25.54 13.79 34.60
CA LEU A 147 -25.28 12.38 34.92
C LEU A 147 -25.57 11.45 33.73
N GLY A 148 -25.22 11.89 32.52
CA GLY A 148 -25.30 11.08 31.30
C GLY A 148 -26.72 10.84 30.74
N PHE A 149 -27.71 11.68 31.08
CA PHE A 149 -29.04 11.71 30.44
C PHE A 149 -29.71 10.31 30.37
N MET A 150 -29.62 9.53 31.46
CA MET A 150 -30.19 8.17 31.59
C MET A 150 -29.72 7.19 30.49
N PHE A 151 -28.40 7.06 30.28
CA PHE A 151 -27.76 6.15 29.30
C PHE A 151 -27.95 6.50 27.81
N ILE A 152 -28.94 7.31 27.45
CA ILE A 152 -29.19 7.69 26.05
C ILE A 152 -28.01 8.49 25.49
N GLY A 153 -27.47 9.42 26.28
CA GLY A 153 -26.30 10.21 25.88
C GLY A 153 -25.11 9.29 25.58
N GLN A 154 -24.81 8.37 26.49
CA GLN A 154 -23.76 7.38 26.32
C GLN A 154 -23.94 6.54 25.04
N LEU A 155 -25.16 6.05 24.76
CA LEU A 155 -25.42 5.26 23.57
C LEU A 155 -25.16 6.06 22.28
N ILE A 156 -25.58 7.33 22.25
CA ILE A 156 -25.37 8.22 21.10
C ILE A 156 -23.86 8.45 20.88
N ASP A 157 -23.07 8.63 21.94
CA ASP A 157 -21.62 8.80 21.80
C ASP A 157 -20.90 7.57 21.30
N ILE A 158 -21.28 6.39 21.80
CA ILE A 158 -20.74 5.13 21.31
C ILE A 158 -20.96 5.03 19.80
N ILE A 159 -22.17 5.34 19.31
CA ILE A 159 -22.49 5.32 17.88
C ILE A 159 -21.67 6.37 17.11
N LEU A 160 -21.57 7.60 17.62
CA LEU A 160 -20.85 8.68 16.96
C LEU A 160 -19.33 8.41 16.85
N ILE A 161 -18.73 7.79 17.87
CA ILE A 161 -17.32 7.40 17.87
C ILE A 161 -17.14 6.17 16.98
N ALA A 162 -17.96 5.14 17.12
CA ALA A 162 -17.87 3.92 16.32
C ALA A 162 -18.02 4.17 14.81
N THR A 163 -18.91 5.09 14.43
CA THR A 163 -19.09 5.53 13.03
C THR A 163 -17.99 6.48 12.54
N GLN A 164 -17.04 6.86 13.40
CA GLN A 164 -15.96 7.81 13.11
C GLN A 164 -16.47 9.16 12.60
N THR A 165 -17.74 9.49 12.87
CA THR A 165 -18.36 10.75 12.48
C THR A 165 -17.79 11.91 13.30
N VAL A 166 -17.45 11.65 14.57
CA VAL A 166 -16.76 12.63 15.41
C VAL A 166 -15.29 12.30 15.49
N THR A 167 -14.46 13.22 14.98
CA THR A 167 -13.01 13.22 15.11
C THR A 167 -12.57 14.05 16.32
N PRO A 168 -11.30 13.94 16.77
CA PRO A 168 -10.70 14.86 17.72
C PRO A 168 -10.92 16.33 17.34
N ALA A 169 -11.01 17.20 18.35
CA ALA A 169 -11.23 18.64 18.17
C ALA A 169 -10.11 19.34 17.37
N ASP A 170 -8.91 18.76 17.36
CA ASP A 170 -7.75 19.24 16.59
C ASP A 170 -7.90 19.03 15.07
N GLY A 171 -8.93 18.30 14.61
CA GLY A 171 -9.11 17.92 13.21
C GLY A 171 -8.18 16.81 12.73
N SER A 172 -7.35 16.24 13.63
CA SER A 172 -6.54 15.06 13.34
C SER A 172 -7.40 13.80 13.21
N ALA A 173 -6.96 12.83 12.42
CA ALA A 173 -7.58 11.51 12.40
C ALA A 173 -7.22 10.69 13.65
N TYR A 174 -8.00 9.64 13.90
CA TYR A 174 -7.68 8.63 14.89
C TYR A 174 -6.49 7.76 14.46
N VAL A 175 -5.65 7.41 15.41
CA VAL A 175 -4.73 6.27 15.28
C VAL A 175 -5.55 5.00 15.40
N ILE A 176 -5.58 4.22 14.31
CA ILE A 176 -6.29 2.95 14.18
C ILE A 176 -5.25 1.91 13.75
N PRO A 177 -5.17 0.74 14.41
CA PRO A 177 -4.24 -0.30 14.02
C PRO A 177 -4.52 -0.81 12.60
N TYR A 178 -3.56 -1.48 11.97
CA TYR A 178 -3.67 -1.96 10.58
C TYR A 178 -4.93 -2.82 10.33
N TYR A 179 -5.31 -3.65 11.29
CA TYR A 179 -6.52 -4.49 11.23
C TYR A 179 -7.75 -3.86 11.92
N GLY A 180 -7.68 -2.58 12.27
CA GLY A 180 -8.76 -1.88 12.96
C GLY A 180 -9.87 -1.44 12.00
N PRO A 181 -11.07 -1.14 12.52
CA PRO A 181 -12.18 -0.66 11.72
C PRO A 181 -11.88 0.78 11.26
N ARG A 182 -11.70 0.99 9.96
CA ARG A 182 -11.58 2.33 9.35
C ARG A 182 -12.73 2.54 8.37
N ILE A 183 -13.44 3.65 8.53
CA ILE A 183 -14.53 4.04 7.64
C ILE A 183 -14.00 5.10 6.68
N GLU A 184 -14.01 4.78 5.38
CA GLU A 184 -13.70 5.73 4.31
C GLU A 184 -14.93 5.92 3.43
N VAL A 185 -15.35 7.18 3.27
CA VAL A 185 -16.48 7.51 2.39
C VAL A 185 -15.97 7.66 0.97
N ILE A 186 -16.08 6.59 0.18
CA ILE A 186 -15.74 6.61 -1.24
C ILE A 186 -16.73 7.51 -1.98
N ARG A 187 -16.21 8.54 -2.66
CA ARG A 187 -16.97 9.42 -3.55
C ARG A 187 -16.50 9.24 -4.99
N SER A 188 -17.43 9.26 -5.94
CA SER A 188 -17.09 9.31 -7.36
C SER A 188 -16.59 10.71 -7.73
N ASP A 189 -15.40 10.77 -8.32
CA ASP A 189 -14.76 11.94 -8.92
C ASP A 189 -14.59 11.77 -10.45
N ASN A 190 -13.83 12.64 -11.10
CA ASN A 190 -13.59 12.56 -12.55
C ASN A 190 -12.57 11.47 -12.95
N ASN A 191 -11.82 10.93 -11.99
CA ASN A 191 -10.77 9.94 -12.22
C ASN A 191 -11.18 8.51 -11.80
N THR A 192 -12.38 8.35 -11.23
CA THR A 192 -12.95 7.08 -10.83
C THR A 192 -13.70 6.45 -12.00
N TYR A 193 -13.32 5.22 -12.34
CA TYR A 193 -14.01 4.41 -13.35
C TYR A 193 -14.90 3.38 -12.65
N ARG A 194 -16.14 3.25 -13.11
CA ARG A 194 -17.05 2.21 -12.63
C ARG A 194 -16.78 0.93 -13.39
N LEU A 195 -16.26 -0.07 -12.69
CA LEU A 195 -16.21 -1.43 -13.22
C LEU A 195 -17.63 -1.99 -13.27
N ARG A 196 -17.96 -2.71 -14.35
CA ARG A 196 -19.20 -3.48 -14.40
C ARG A 196 -19.08 -4.56 -13.34
N GLN A 197 -20.12 -4.75 -12.51
CA GLN A 197 -20.17 -5.88 -11.60
C GLN A 197 -20.11 -7.17 -12.43
N ASP A 198 -19.20 -8.08 -12.11
CA ASP A 198 -19.18 -9.39 -12.75
C ASP A 198 -20.41 -10.18 -12.29
N ASP A 199 -21.14 -10.73 -13.27
CA ASP A 199 -22.30 -11.58 -13.05
C ASP A 199 -21.79 -13.01 -12.70
N TRP A 200 -21.28 -13.20 -11.48
CA TRP A 200 -20.90 -14.54 -10.98
C TRP A 200 -22.03 -15.23 -10.22
#